data_AF-A0AAD6U1Y7-F1
#
_entry.id   AF-A0AAD6U1Y7-F1
#
_cell.length_a   1.000
_cell.length_b   1.000
_cell.length_c   1.000
_cell.angle_alpha   90.00
_cell.angle_beta   90.00
_cell.angle_gamma   90.00
#
_symmetry.space_group_name_H-M   'P 1'
#
loop_
_entity.id
_entity.type
_entity.pdbx_description
1 polymer ?
#
loop_
_entity_poly.entity_id
_entity_poly.type
_entity_poly.pdbx_seq_one_letter_code
_entity_poly.pdbx_strand_id
1 'polypeptide(L)'
;MTIEKIPKDTGGKVQTQDLEIIIKSLLDVVSYQPPDRTPNDSTEALEKDVGSIVESWNADPSGENRAVFDSISKKAVSVVEFFYSQHTFETKLVFAMYAWFFFYIDDNAGKPFLEDFQRRIMLGYPQEDPPLQNLHQVLGNLYNHWDPISANSMVSAAQEFISGTALEVRKEVSEMKIQPTASSWAKYLRAKSGMAPGFSCAAFPKQTHPDLSAYIQVLPDIDDYLCLVNDILSFYKEELAGETMTYVHMRCKTTGKHAAQVLMEMVEEVGDLHGRISATLEGHSEASKAWDVLENGFIAWHLSIKRYKLVELGFH
;
A
#
# COMPACT_ATOMS: atom_id res chain seq x y z
N MET A 1 -18.35 19.85 12.83
CA MET A 1 -18.00 18.94 13.93
C MET A 1 -16.81 19.55 14.65
N THR A 2 -16.86 19.70 15.97
CA THR A 2 -15.79 20.36 16.73
C THR A 2 -14.68 19.36 16.98
N ILE A 3 -13.56 19.47 16.26
CA ILE A 3 -12.37 18.63 16.47
C ILE A 3 -11.87 18.85 17.91
N GLU A 4 -11.88 17.81 18.73
CA GLU A 4 -11.28 17.85 20.06
C GLU A 4 -9.78 18.14 19.92
N LYS A 5 -9.32 19.23 20.52
CA LYS A 5 -7.92 19.63 20.47
C LYS A 5 -7.10 18.69 21.36
N ILE A 6 -6.24 17.90 20.73
CA ILE A 6 -5.20 17.13 21.42
C ILE A 6 -4.31 18.10 22.21
N PRO A 7 -4.02 17.86 23.51
CA PRO A 7 -3.15 18.71 24.31
C PRO A 7 -1.77 18.84 23.65
N LYS A 8 -1.21 20.07 23.66
CA LYS A 8 0.18 20.30 23.28
C LYS A 8 1.10 19.73 24.36
N ASP A 9 1.48 18.47 24.25
CA ASP A 9 2.57 17.90 25.05
C ASP A 9 3.89 17.89 24.27
N THR A 10 4.95 18.29 24.97
CA THR A 10 6.31 18.46 24.50
C THR A 10 7.13 17.21 24.84
N GLY A 11 7.10 16.20 23.96
CA GLY A 11 8.12 15.13 23.94
C GLY A 11 7.73 13.77 24.50
N GLY A 12 6.45 13.52 24.80
CA GLY A 12 5.94 12.19 25.16
C GLY A 12 5.74 11.26 23.95
N LYS A 13 5.55 9.96 24.19
CA LYS A 13 4.99 9.05 23.18
C LYS A 13 3.50 9.36 23.00
N VAL A 14 2.98 9.15 21.79
CA VAL A 14 1.53 9.28 21.53
C VAL A 14 0.78 8.28 22.42
N GLN A 15 -0.22 8.76 23.15
CA GLN A 15 -1.00 7.89 24.03
C GLN A 15 -1.98 7.06 23.20
N THR A 16 -2.31 5.86 23.67
CA THR A 16 -3.33 4.98 23.06
C THR A 16 -4.66 5.72 22.82
N GLN A 17 -5.09 6.53 23.79
CA GLN A 17 -6.32 7.33 23.69
C GLN A 17 -6.26 8.37 22.55
N ASP A 18 -5.11 9.00 22.32
CA ASP A 18 -4.95 9.93 21.20
C ASP A 18 -5.07 9.20 19.86
N LEU A 19 -4.49 8.00 19.75
CA LEU A 19 -4.58 7.18 18.53
C LEU A 19 -6.01 6.71 18.26
N GLU A 20 -6.77 6.35 19.29
CA GLU A 20 -8.20 6.03 19.12
C GLU A 20 -8.98 7.22 18.55
N ILE A 21 -8.72 8.44 19.03
CA ILE A 21 -9.35 9.67 18.53
C ILE A 21 -8.94 9.95 17.07
N ILE A 22 -7.66 9.80 16.76
CA ILE A 22 -7.12 9.99 15.40
C ILE A 22 -7.77 9.01 14.43
N ILE A 23 -7.85 7.72 14.76
CA ILE A 23 -8.44 6.70 13.88
C ILE A 23 -9.95 6.94 13.74
N LYS A 24 -10.68 7.26 14.81
CA LYS A 24 -12.10 7.64 14.69
C LYS A 24 -12.30 8.85 13.78
N SER A 25 -11.44 9.86 13.93
CA SER A 25 -11.47 11.05 13.06
C SER A 25 -11.21 10.68 11.59
N LEU A 26 -10.25 9.78 11.32
CA LEU A 26 -10.01 9.25 9.98
C LEU A 26 -11.27 8.59 9.39
N LEU A 27 -11.91 7.70 10.15
CA LEU A 27 -13.13 7.01 9.68
C LEU A 27 -14.29 7.99 9.44
N ASP A 28 -14.42 9.02 10.28
CA ASP A 28 -15.45 10.04 10.17
C ASP A 28 -15.25 10.94 8.94
N VAL A 29 -14.01 11.41 8.66
CA VAL A 29 -13.77 12.36 7.55
C VAL A 29 -13.98 11.72 6.16
N VAL A 30 -13.79 10.41 6.04
CA VAL A 30 -14.05 9.66 4.79
C VAL A 30 -15.43 9.02 4.77
N SER A 31 -16.26 9.27 5.79
CA SER A 31 -17.60 8.66 5.92
C SER A 31 -17.59 7.13 5.81
N TYR A 32 -16.57 6.48 6.37
CA TYR A 32 -16.26 5.06 6.19
C TYR A 32 -17.49 4.15 6.37
N GLN A 33 -17.71 3.26 5.40
CA GLN A 33 -18.73 2.23 5.44
C GLN A 33 -18.06 0.85 5.35
N PRO A 34 -18.16 0.00 6.39
CA PRO A 34 -17.56 -1.33 6.33
C PRO A 34 -18.18 -2.14 5.18
N PRO A 35 -17.37 -2.78 4.32
CA PRO A 35 -17.88 -3.58 3.22
C PRO A 35 -18.59 -4.84 3.76
N ASP A 36 -19.61 -5.32 3.04
CA ASP A 36 -20.23 -6.61 3.34
C ASP A 36 -19.26 -7.73 2.97
N ARG A 37 -18.74 -8.44 3.98
CA ARG A 37 -17.72 -9.49 3.81
C ARG A 37 -18.26 -10.84 4.24
N THR A 38 -18.70 -11.61 3.26
CA THR A 38 -18.89 -13.06 3.41
C THR A 38 -17.81 -13.77 2.60
N PRO A 39 -16.86 -14.48 3.24
CA PRO A 39 -15.94 -15.37 2.54
C PRO A 39 -16.75 -16.35 1.69
N ASN A 40 -16.34 -16.52 0.44
CA ASN A 40 -17.01 -17.42 -0.49
C ASN A 40 -15.98 -18.31 -1.20
N ASP A 41 -16.47 -19.34 -1.89
CA ASP A 41 -15.65 -20.35 -2.58
C ASP A 41 -14.62 -19.75 -3.57
N SER A 42 -14.81 -18.50 -4.03
CA SER A 42 -13.86 -17.85 -4.93
C SER A 42 -12.56 -17.43 -4.25
N THR A 43 -12.57 -17.12 -2.93
CA THR A 43 -11.36 -16.80 -2.17
C THR A 43 -10.44 -18.01 -2.07
N GLU A 44 -10.98 -19.18 -1.72
CA GLU A 44 -10.18 -20.42 -1.60
C GLU A 44 -9.58 -20.84 -2.94
N ALA A 45 -10.33 -20.66 -4.03
CA ALA A 45 -9.84 -20.91 -5.38
C ALA A 45 -8.69 -19.96 -5.76
N LEU A 46 -8.77 -18.66 -5.41
CA LEU A 46 -7.68 -17.71 -5.63
C LEU A 46 -6.43 -18.08 -4.84
N GLU A 47 -6.56 -18.45 -3.56
CA GLU A 47 -5.41 -18.89 -2.74
C GLU A 47 -4.70 -20.10 -3.36
N LYS A 48 -5.48 -21.06 -3.84
CA LYS A 48 -4.96 -22.25 -4.52
C LYS A 48 -4.22 -21.90 -5.81
N ASP A 49 -4.80 -21.04 -6.65
CA ASP A 49 -4.20 -20.68 -7.93
C ASP A 49 -2.93 -19.83 -7.76
N VAL A 50 -2.93 -18.86 -6.84
CA VAL A 50 -1.73 -18.10 -6.46
C VAL A 50 -0.64 -19.04 -5.94
N GLY A 51 -0.98 -19.95 -5.03
CA GLY A 51 -0.04 -20.95 -4.51
C GLY A 51 0.54 -21.84 -5.61
N SER A 52 -0.30 -22.32 -6.52
CA SER A 52 0.13 -23.17 -7.65
C SER A 52 1.09 -22.45 -8.59
N ILE A 53 0.85 -21.15 -8.86
CA ILE A 53 1.75 -20.32 -9.67
C ILE A 53 3.10 -20.17 -8.96
N VAL A 54 3.11 -19.84 -7.67
CA VAL A 54 4.34 -19.67 -6.89
C VAL A 54 5.14 -20.98 -6.81
N GLU A 55 4.48 -22.11 -6.60
CA GLU A 55 5.11 -23.44 -6.63
C GLU A 55 5.72 -23.75 -8.00
N SER A 56 5.07 -23.35 -9.09
CA SER A 56 5.54 -23.59 -10.46
C SER A 56 6.88 -22.92 -10.79
N TRP A 57 7.24 -21.85 -10.06
CA TRP A 57 8.53 -21.19 -10.22
C TRP A 57 9.71 -22.03 -9.74
N ASN A 58 9.46 -23.08 -8.96
CA ASN A 58 10.48 -23.93 -8.34
C ASN A 58 11.57 -23.10 -7.62
N ALA A 59 11.13 -22.00 -6.98
CA ALA A 59 11.99 -20.99 -6.38
C ALA A 59 12.55 -21.40 -5.00
N ASP A 60 11.99 -22.44 -4.39
CA ASP A 60 12.37 -22.95 -3.06
C ASP A 60 12.49 -24.49 -3.08
N PRO A 61 13.50 -25.07 -3.76
CA PRO A 61 13.61 -26.53 -3.91
C PRO A 61 13.78 -27.29 -2.57
N SER A 62 14.32 -26.62 -1.55
CA SER A 62 14.45 -27.19 -0.19
C SER A 62 13.14 -27.20 0.59
N GLY A 63 12.16 -26.38 0.20
CA GLY A 63 10.89 -26.20 0.90
C GLY A 63 11.01 -25.40 2.20
N GLU A 64 12.15 -24.78 2.47
CA GLU A 64 12.41 -24.02 3.71
C GLU A 64 11.57 -22.75 3.80
N ASN A 65 11.23 -22.15 2.65
CA ASN A 65 10.45 -20.92 2.55
C ASN A 65 8.96 -21.16 2.29
N ARG A 66 8.50 -22.41 2.18
CA ARG A 66 7.09 -22.76 1.89
C ARG A 66 6.10 -22.01 2.80
N ALA A 67 6.31 -22.03 4.12
CA ALA A 67 5.42 -21.35 5.05
C ALA A 67 5.40 -19.83 4.87
N VAL A 68 6.52 -19.23 4.46
CA VAL A 68 6.62 -17.80 4.13
C VAL A 68 5.86 -17.51 2.85
N PHE A 69 6.05 -18.30 1.80
CA PHE A 69 5.35 -18.15 0.52
C PHE A 69 3.84 -18.32 0.69
N ASP A 70 3.38 -19.30 1.46
CA ASP A 70 1.96 -19.49 1.77
C ASP A 70 1.37 -18.29 2.52
N SER A 71 2.13 -17.72 3.47
CA SER A 71 1.73 -16.53 4.21
C SER A 71 1.60 -15.30 3.29
N ILE A 72 2.56 -15.11 2.38
CA ILE A 72 2.55 -14.04 1.38
C ILE A 72 1.37 -14.22 0.42
N SER A 73 1.10 -15.44 -0.05
CA SER A 73 -0.05 -15.75 -0.91
C SER A 73 -1.38 -15.38 -0.27
N LYS A 74 -1.57 -15.71 1.02
CA LYS A 74 -2.78 -15.33 1.76
C LYS A 74 -2.91 -13.82 1.93
N LYS A 75 -1.82 -13.11 2.22
CA LYS A 75 -1.82 -11.64 2.28
C LYS A 75 -2.21 -11.05 0.91
N ALA A 76 -1.63 -11.55 -0.17
CA ALA A 76 -1.91 -11.08 -1.53
C ALA A 76 -3.37 -11.32 -1.96
N VAL A 77 -3.93 -12.49 -1.65
CA VAL A 77 -5.35 -12.77 -1.91
C VAL A 77 -6.24 -11.88 -1.05
N SER A 78 -5.89 -11.65 0.21
CA SER A 78 -6.65 -10.74 1.06
C SER A 78 -6.69 -9.32 0.48
N VAL A 79 -5.60 -8.82 -0.11
CA VAL A 79 -5.59 -7.50 -0.78
C VAL A 79 -6.68 -7.42 -1.85
N VAL A 80 -6.76 -8.39 -2.76
CA VAL A 80 -7.74 -8.33 -3.85
C VAL A 80 -9.17 -8.57 -3.39
N GLU A 81 -9.37 -9.35 -2.33
CA GLU A 81 -10.69 -9.59 -1.74
C GLU A 81 -11.22 -8.43 -0.90
N PHE A 82 -10.35 -7.51 -0.49
CA PHE A 82 -10.78 -6.28 0.18
C PHE A 82 -10.87 -5.12 -0.79
N PHE A 83 -9.80 -4.84 -1.55
CA PHE A 83 -9.65 -3.59 -2.31
C PHE A 83 -10.40 -3.63 -3.64
N TYR A 84 -10.57 -4.83 -4.21
CA TYR A 84 -11.03 -5.02 -5.58
C TYR A 84 -12.09 -6.14 -5.65
N SER A 85 -13.00 -6.17 -4.68
CA SER A 85 -14.01 -7.23 -4.53
C SER A 85 -14.90 -7.38 -5.77
N GLN A 86 -15.09 -6.29 -6.53
CA GLN A 86 -15.85 -6.20 -7.77
C GLN A 86 -15.13 -6.80 -9.00
N HIS A 87 -13.83 -7.03 -8.93
CA HIS A 87 -13.06 -7.52 -10.08
C HIS A 87 -13.39 -8.98 -10.40
N THR A 88 -13.29 -9.33 -11.68
CA THR A 88 -13.36 -10.73 -12.13
C THR A 88 -12.27 -11.57 -11.47
N PHE A 89 -12.50 -12.87 -11.31
CA PHE A 89 -11.49 -13.82 -10.81
C PHE A 89 -10.13 -13.68 -11.50
N GLU A 90 -10.08 -13.61 -12.83
CA GLU A 90 -8.83 -13.51 -13.60
C GLU A 90 -8.06 -12.22 -13.28
N THR A 91 -8.75 -11.08 -13.29
CA THR A 91 -8.16 -9.78 -12.90
C THR A 91 -7.67 -9.79 -11.45
N LYS A 92 -8.42 -10.40 -10.52
CA LYS A 92 -7.98 -10.60 -9.13
C LYS A 92 -6.73 -11.47 -9.05
N LEU A 93 -6.65 -12.56 -9.80
CA LEU A 93 -5.49 -13.45 -9.83
C LEU A 93 -4.23 -12.70 -10.31
N VAL A 94 -4.34 -11.93 -11.40
CA VAL A 94 -3.20 -11.14 -11.90
C VAL A 94 -2.74 -10.10 -10.87
N PHE A 95 -3.68 -9.36 -10.25
CA PHE A 95 -3.29 -8.38 -9.24
C PHE A 95 -2.80 -9.02 -7.94
N ALA A 96 -3.32 -10.19 -7.55
CA ALA A 96 -2.80 -10.93 -6.41
C ALA A 96 -1.34 -11.33 -6.63
N MET A 97 -0.95 -11.74 -7.84
CA MET A 97 0.46 -11.99 -8.15
C MET A 97 1.32 -10.72 -8.05
N TYR A 98 0.79 -9.56 -8.45
CA TYR A 98 1.46 -8.27 -8.27
C TYR A 98 1.64 -7.91 -6.78
N ALA A 99 0.57 -8.05 -5.99
CA ALA A 99 0.59 -7.84 -4.54
C ALA A 99 1.48 -8.86 -3.80
N TRP A 100 1.60 -10.09 -4.31
CA TRP A 100 2.52 -11.10 -3.78
C TRP A 100 3.96 -10.60 -3.80
N PHE A 101 4.38 -10.00 -4.93
CA PHE A 101 5.72 -9.41 -5.05
C PHE A 101 5.91 -8.20 -4.15
N PHE A 102 4.88 -7.36 -3.94
CA PHE A 102 4.95 -6.28 -2.96
C PHE A 102 5.36 -6.81 -1.58
N PHE A 103 4.67 -7.82 -1.05
CA PHE A 103 4.99 -8.40 0.26
C PHE A 103 6.32 -9.14 0.26
N TYR A 104 6.66 -9.86 -0.81
CA TYR A 104 7.93 -10.57 -0.91
C TYR A 104 9.13 -9.61 -0.88
N ILE A 105 9.04 -8.49 -1.61
CA ILE A 105 10.09 -7.46 -1.63
C ILE A 105 10.18 -6.74 -0.27
N ASP A 106 9.05 -6.41 0.36
CA ASP A 106 9.01 -5.81 1.71
C ASP A 106 9.69 -6.71 2.75
N ASP A 107 9.33 -8.00 2.78
CA ASP A 107 9.90 -8.98 3.71
C ASP A 107 11.40 -9.26 3.44
N ASN A 108 11.91 -8.90 2.24
CA ASN A 108 13.32 -9.02 1.84
C ASN A 108 14.05 -7.67 1.76
N ALA A 109 13.53 -6.60 2.35
CA ALA A 109 14.19 -5.30 2.34
C ALA A 109 15.65 -5.42 2.84
N GLY A 110 16.58 -4.83 2.07
CA GLY A 110 18.01 -4.79 2.40
C GLY A 110 18.83 -5.97 1.93
N LYS A 111 18.22 -6.90 1.18
CA LYS A 111 18.99 -7.93 0.48
C LYS A 111 19.71 -7.32 -0.73
N PRO A 112 21.01 -7.63 -0.95
CA PRO A 112 21.80 -7.05 -2.05
C PRO A 112 21.20 -7.26 -3.45
N PHE A 113 20.47 -8.37 -3.65
CA PHE A 113 19.84 -8.66 -4.94
C PHE A 113 18.77 -7.62 -5.34
N LEU A 114 18.17 -6.90 -4.38
CA LEU A 114 17.20 -5.84 -4.67
C LEU A 114 17.90 -4.61 -5.28
N GLU A 115 19.09 -4.25 -4.79
CA GLU A 115 19.87 -3.13 -5.34
C GLU A 115 20.35 -3.41 -6.77
N ASP A 116 20.63 -4.68 -7.09
CA ASP A 116 21.14 -5.09 -8.40
C ASP A 116 20.04 -5.38 -9.43
N PHE A 117 18.77 -5.44 -9.00
CA PHE A 117 17.63 -5.91 -9.78
C PHE A 117 17.47 -5.16 -11.12
N GLN A 118 17.36 -3.83 -11.10
CA GLN A 118 17.18 -3.07 -12.34
C GLN A 118 18.40 -3.12 -13.24
N ARG A 119 19.61 -3.10 -12.68
CA ARG A 119 20.84 -3.22 -13.48
C ARG A 119 20.83 -4.53 -14.27
N ARG A 120 20.40 -5.63 -13.65
CA ARG A 120 20.28 -6.93 -14.33
C ARG A 120 19.24 -6.94 -15.44
N ILE A 121 18.07 -6.34 -15.21
CA ILE A 121 17.07 -6.18 -16.28
C ILE A 121 17.67 -5.43 -17.47
N MET A 122 18.27 -4.26 -17.22
CA MET A 122 18.77 -3.40 -18.29
C MET A 122 19.95 -4.00 -19.06
N LEU A 123 20.69 -4.93 -18.45
CA LEU A 123 21.81 -5.62 -19.08
C LEU A 123 21.45 -7.03 -19.58
N GLY A 124 20.19 -7.46 -19.43
CA GLY A 124 19.74 -8.78 -19.85
C GLY A 124 20.34 -9.94 -19.04
N TYR A 125 20.77 -9.68 -17.80
CA TYR A 125 21.26 -10.72 -16.89
C TYR A 125 20.11 -11.40 -16.14
N PRO A 126 20.24 -12.71 -15.82
CA PRO A 126 19.34 -13.37 -14.89
C PRO A 126 19.34 -12.68 -13.52
N GLN A 127 18.18 -12.69 -12.86
CA GLN A 127 18.06 -12.26 -11.48
C GLN A 127 18.74 -13.28 -10.55
N GLU A 128 19.34 -12.80 -9.46
CA GLU A 128 19.97 -13.68 -8.47
C GLU A 128 18.94 -14.43 -7.64
N ASP A 129 17.84 -13.74 -7.35
CA ASP A 129 16.75 -14.27 -6.55
C ASP A 129 15.71 -14.98 -7.45
N PRO A 130 15.43 -16.29 -7.20
CA PRO A 130 14.55 -17.07 -8.06
C PRO A 130 13.11 -16.53 -8.16
N PRO A 131 12.44 -16.07 -7.09
CA PRO A 131 11.15 -15.38 -7.22
C PRO A 131 11.24 -14.15 -8.12
N LEU A 132 12.20 -13.24 -7.91
CA LEU A 132 12.33 -12.03 -8.73
C LEU A 132 12.61 -12.30 -10.22
N GLN A 133 13.17 -13.46 -10.58
CA GLN A 133 13.28 -13.89 -11.97
C GLN A 133 11.91 -13.98 -12.67
N ASN A 134 10.83 -14.22 -11.93
CA ASN A 134 9.48 -14.36 -12.47
C ASN A 134 8.68 -13.04 -12.49
N LEU A 135 9.15 -11.99 -11.81
CA LEU A 135 8.46 -10.70 -11.72
C LEU A 135 8.15 -10.10 -13.10
N HIS A 136 9.06 -10.23 -14.08
CA HIS A 136 8.84 -9.73 -15.45
C HIS A 136 7.56 -10.27 -16.12
N GLN A 137 7.19 -11.53 -15.88
CA GLN A 137 5.97 -12.14 -16.44
C GLN A 137 4.72 -11.57 -15.76
N VAL A 138 4.76 -11.41 -14.44
CA VAL A 138 3.66 -10.77 -13.69
C VAL A 138 3.44 -9.35 -14.17
N LEU A 139 4.52 -8.57 -14.32
CA LEU A 139 4.47 -7.21 -14.86
C LEU A 139 3.96 -7.16 -16.31
N GLY A 140 4.38 -8.12 -17.14
CA GLY A 140 3.90 -8.25 -18.53
C GLY A 140 2.41 -8.59 -18.61
N ASN A 141 1.89 -9.36 -17.67
CA ASN A 141 0.47 -9.73 -17.64
C ASN A 141 -0.46 -8.56 -17.29
N LEU A 142 0.05 -7.48 -16.67
CA LEU A 142 -0.76 -6.29 -16.37
C LEU A 142 -1.37 -5.68 -17.65
N TYR A 143 -0.64 -5.69 -18.77
CA TYR A 143 -1.12 -5.14 -20.04
C TYR A 143 -2.33 -5.88 -20.61
N ASN A 144 -2.62 -7.10 -20.14
CA ASN A 144 -3.82 -7.84 -20.52
C ASN A 144 -5.08 -7.30 -19.84
N HIS A 145 -4.95 -6.64 -18.69
CA HIS A 145 -6.09 -6.23 -17.84
C HIS A 145 -6.24 -4.71 -17.68
N TRP A 146 -5.17 -3.94 -17.78
CA TRP A 146 -5.20 -2.48 -17.60
C TRP A 146 -4.83 -1.74 -18.88
N ASP A 147 -5.25 -0.47 -18.97
CA ASP A 147 -4.83 0.45 -20.02
C ASP A 147 -3.30 0.52 -20.09
N PRO A 148 -2.66 0.63 -21.27
CA PRO A 148 -1.21 0.66 -21.37
C PRO A 148 -0.52 1.74 -20.54
N ILE A 149 -1.12 2.93 -20.37
CA ILE A 149 -0.56 3.99 -19.53
C ILE A 149 -0.66 3.60 -18.05
N SER A 150 -1.81 3.07 -17.62
CA SER A 150 -1.99 2.55 -16.26
C SER A 150 -1.01 1.40 -15.97
N ALA A 151 -0.85 0.44 -16.89
CA ALA A 151 0.10 -0.65 -16.77
C ALA A 151 1.55 -0.16 -16.71
N ASN A 152 1.93 0.84 -17.52
CA ASN A 152 3.25 1.47 -17.44
C ASN A 152 3.51 2.07 -16.05
N SER A 153 2.51 2.75 -15.48
CA SER A 153 2.60 3.32 -14.12
C SER A 153 2.78 2.24 -13.06
N MET A 154 2.03 1.14 -13.15
CA MET A 154 2.17 -0.01 -12.25
C MET A 154 3.56 -0.66 -12.35
N VAL A 155 4.04 -0.90 -13.58
CA VAL A 155 5.39 -1.44 -13.82
C VAL A 155 6.47 -0.53 -13.23
N SER A 156 6.34 0.78 -13.46
CA SER A 156 7.27 1.77 -12.93
C SER A 156 7.24 1.78 -11.40
N ALA A 157 6.06 1.77 -10.79
CA ALA A 157 5.89 1.72 -9.34
C ALA A 157 6.52 0.47 -8.72
N ALA A 158 6.41 -0.71 -9.36
CA ALA A 158 7.06 -1.92 -8.89
C ALA A 158 8.59 -1.80 -8.88
N GLN A 159 9.16 -1.19 -9.92
CA GLN A 159 10.61 -0.94 -9.99
C GLN A 159 11.04 0.11 -8.96
N GLU A 160 10.28 1.21 -8.81
CA GLU A 160 10.58 2.22 -7.81
C GLU A 160 10.50 1.66 -6.39
N PHE A 161 9.54 0.76 -6.11
CA PHE A 161 9.41 0.09 -4.83
C PHE A 161 10.64 -0.73 -4.47
N ILE A 162 11.19 -1.51 -5.41
CA ILE A 162 12.44 -2.27 -5.18
C ILE A 162 13.58 -1.34 -4.78
N SER A 163 13.74 -0.20 -5.48
CA SER A 163 14.75 0.78 -5.11
C SER A 163 14.43 1.52 -3.81
N GLY A 164 13.16 1.81 -3.54
CA GLY A 164 12.69 2.51 -2.36
C GLY A 164 12.93 1.70 -1.09
N THR A 165 12.53 0.43 -1.07
CA THR A 165 12.75 -0.47 0.08
C THR A 165 14.24 -0.71 0.33
N ALA A 166 15.05 -0.86 -0.73
CA ALA A 166 16.50 -0.91 -0.59
C ALA A 166 17.10 0.40 -0.04
N LEU A 167 16.58 1.55 -0.48
CA LEU A 167 17.01 2.87 -0.02
C LEU A 167 16.70 3.10 1.46
N GLU A 168 15.54 2.67 1.96
CA GLU A 168 15.10 2.89 3.35
C GLU A 168 16.02 2.22 4.37
N VAL A 169 16.52 1.03 4.05
CA VAL A 169 17.35 0.22 4.96
C VAL A 169 18.84 0.46 4.79
N ARG A 170 19.26 1.17 3.73
CA ARG A 170 20.66 1.55 3.54
C ARG A 170 21.15 2.36 4.72
N LYS A 171 22.30 1.96 5.26
CA LYS A 171 22.88 2.56 6.48
C LYS A 171 23.01 4.07 6.38
N GLU A 172 23.42 4.59 5.23
CA GLU A 172 23.60 6.03 5.01
C GLU A 172 22.29 6.80 5.05
N VAL A 173 21.16 6.14 4.83
CA VAL A 173 19.81 6.73 4.84
C VAL A 173 19.12 6.47 6.18
N SER A 174 19.18 5.26 6.71
CA SER A 174 18.53 4.88 7.97
C SER A 174 19.17 5.53 9.19
N GLU A 175 20.49 5.79 9.16
CA GLU A 175 21.22 6.49 10.23
C GLU A 175 21.42 7.98 9.96
N MET A 176 20.93 8.49 8.82
CA MET A 176 21.07 9.90 8.47
C MET A 176 20.28 10.80 9.43
N LYS A 177 20.89 11.92 9.80
CA LYS A 177 20.17 13.02 10.44
C LYS A 177 19.30 13.73 9.40
N ILE A 178 17.98 13.60 9.55
CA ILE A 178 17.01 14.37 8.76
C ILE A 178 17.12 15.85 9.14
N GLN A 179 17.34 16.70 8.13
CA GLN A 179 17.42 18.14 8.30
C GLN A 179 16.02 18.76 8.33
N PRO A 180 15.73 19.73 9.22
CA PRO A 180 14.44 20.43 9.23
C PRO A 180 14.07 21.08 7.89
N THR A 181 15.07 21.51 7.12
CA THR A 181 14.89 22.12 5.79
C THR A 181 14.59 21.12 4.68
N ALA A 182 14.72 19.81 4.91
CA ALA A 182 14.43 18.76 3.95
C ALA A 182 12.93 18.38 3.94
N SER A 183 12.05 19.38 3.83
CA SER A 183 10.60 19.22 4.01
C SER A 183 9.95 18.23 3.03
N SER A 184 10.50 18.06 1.83
CA SER A 184 10.00 17.11 0.82
C SER A 184 10.53 15.68 0.98
N TRP A 185 11.50 15.45 1.89
CA TRP A 185 12.18 14.15 2.00
C TRP A 185 11.21 13.02 2.34
N ALA A 186 10.32 13.24 3.32
CA ALA A 186 9.35 12.23 3.73
C ALA A 186 8.46 11.80 2.56
N LYS A 187 7.89 12.76 1.82
CA LYS A 187 7.03 12.48 0.65
C LYS A 187 7.80 11.82 -0.48
N TYR A 188 9.03 12.26 -0.75
CA TYR A 188 9.88 11.65 -1.77
C TYR A 188 10.17 10.18 -1.48
N LEU A 189 10.58 9.86 -0.23
CA LEU A 189 10.90 8.49 0.14
C LEU A 189 9.64 7.61 0.07
N ARG A 190 8.52 8.11 0.63
CA ARG A 190 7.24 7.43 0.64
C ARG A 190 6.70 7.11 -0.76
N ALA A 191 6.82 8.05 -1.70
CA ALA A 191 6.41 7.84 -3.09
C ALA A 191 7.18 6.68 -3.74
N LYS A 192 8.45 6.47 -3.37
CA LYS A 192 9.26 5.37 -3.88
C LYS A 192 8.95 4.04 -3.19
N SER A 193 8.87 4.03 -1.87
CA SER A 193 8.64 2.81 -1.08
C SER A 193 7.16 2.47 -0.87
N GLY A 194 6.22 3.19 -1.47
CA GLY A 194 4.79 2.94 -1.29
C GLY A 194 4.09 2.13 -2.36
N MET A 195 4.66 2.08 -3.57
CA MET A 195 4.04 1.41 -4.74
C MET A 195 2.60 1.88 -5.03
N ALA A 196 2.20 3.08 -4.58
CA ALA A 196 0.82 3.56 -4.65
C ALA A 196 0.22 3.57 -6.07
N PRO A 197 0.94 3.97 -7.14
CA PRO A 197 0.43 3.90 -8.51
C PRO A 197 0.07 2.47 -8.95
N GLY A 198 0.71 1.47 -8.35
CA GLY A 198 0.36 0.06 -8.54
C GLY A 198 -1.06 -0.26 -8.06
N PHE A 199 -1.42 0.24 -6.88
CA PHE A 199 -2.70 -0.03 -6.24
C PHE A 199 -3.82 0.92 -6.72
N SER A 200 -3.52 2.17 -7.03
CA SER A 200 -4.53 3.12 -7.53
C SER A 200 -5.00 2.74 -8.94
N CYS A 201 -4.06 2.47 -9.87
CA CYS A 201 -4.38 2.04 -11.23
C CYS A 201 -5.17 0.73 -11.26
N ALA A 202 -4.91 -0.16 -10.30
CA ALA A 202 -5.57 -1.46 -10.22
C ALA A 202 -7.09 -1.37 -10.05
N ALA A 203 -7.60 -0.28 -9.48
CA ALA A 203 -9.04 -0.05 -9.32
C ALA A 203 -9.80 0.06 -10.64
N PHE A 204 -9.12 0.34 -11.76
CA PHE A 204 -9.74 0.65 -13.04
C PHE A 204 -9.28 -0.30 -14.18
N PRO A 205 -9.67 -1.60 -14.17
CA PRO A 205 -9.39 -2.52 -15.27
C PRO A 205 -10.02 -2.05 -16.58
N LYS A 206 -9.33 -2.22 -17.72
CA LYS A 206 -9.80 -1.71 -19.02
C LYS A 206 -11.10 -2.37 -19.51
N GLN A 207 -11.46 -3.54 -18.98
CA GLN A 207 -12.70 -4.23 -19.33
C GLN A 207 -13.94 -3.48 -18.79
N THR A 208 -13.84 -2.94 -17.58
CA THR A 208 -14.93 -2.21 -16.90
C THR A 208 -14.76 -0.69 -16.99
N HIS A 209 -13.53 -0.22 -17.17
CA HIS A 209 -13.15 1.19 -17.23
C HIS A 209 -12.30 1.47 -18.49
N PRO A 210 -12.86 1.29 -19.70
CA PRO A 210 -12.11 1.46 -20.95
C PRO A 210 -11.76 2.93 -21.26
N ASP A 211 -12.46 3.89 -20.67
CA ASP A 211 -12.20 5.32 -20.85
C ASP A 211 -11.25 5.84 -19.77
N LEU A 212 -9.98 5.96 -20.12
CA LEU A 212 -8.93 6.50 -19.25
C LEU A 212 -9.25 7.91 -18.74
N SER A 213 -9.94 8.74 -19.55
CA SER A 213 -10.22 10.13 -19.20
C SER A 213 -11.20 10.26 -18.03
N ALA A 214 -11.99 9.22 -17.76
CA ALA A 214 -12.96 9.18 -16.68
C ALA A 214 -12.35 9.06 -15.27
N TYR A 215 -11.07 8.68 -15.15
CA TYR A 215 -10.45 8.44 -13.84
C TYR A 215 -8.98 8.89 -13.73
N ILE A 216 -8.27 9.13 -14.83
CA ILE A 216 -6.81 9.40 -14.75
C ILE A 216 -6.47 10.63 -13.89
N GLN A 217 -7.36 11.62 -13.83
CA GLN A 217 -7.13 12.84 -13.04
C GLN A 217 -7.13 12.59 -11.53
N VAL A 218 -7.79 11.54 -11.05
CA VAL A 218 -7.83 11.22 -9.61
C VAL A 218 -6.68 10.34 -9.15
N LEU A 219 -5.93 9.69 -10.06
CA LEU A 219 -4.86 8.76 -9.67
C LEU A 219 -3.82 9.38 -8.72
N PRO A 220 -3.32 10.62 -8.93
CA PRO A 220 -2.37 11.21 -7.99
C PRO A 220 -2.96 11.47 -6.59
N ASP A 221 -4.24 11.85 -6.51
CA ASP A 221 -4.92 12.05 -5.22
C ASP A 221 -5.19 10.69 -4.55
N ILE A 222 -5.54 9.64 -5.31
CA ILE A 222 -5.66 8.28 -4.79
C ILE A 222 -4.30 7.78 -4.27
N ASP A 223 -3.20 8.04 -4.98
CA ASP A 223 -1.86 7.63 -4.57
C ASP A 223 -1.48 8.24 -3.20
N ASP A 224 -1.67 9.55 -3.07
CA ASP A 224 -1.43 10.27 -1.81
C ASP A 224 -2.38 9.76 -0.70
N TYR A 225 -3.66 9.51 -1.01
CA TYR A 225 -4.63 8.95 -0.07
C TYR A 225 -4.17 7.61 0.49
N LEU A 226 -3.84 6.65 -0.39
CA LEU A 226 -3.43 5.31 0.00
C LEU A 226 -2.16 5.36 0.86
N CYS A 227 -1.22 6.25 0.53
CA CYS A 227 -0.02 6.45 1.32
C CYS A 227 -0.34 6.92 2.74
N LEU A 228 -1.08 8.02 2.86
CA LEU A 228 -1.39 8.66 4.14
C LEU A 228 -2.25 7.79 5.04
N VAL A 229 -3.28 7.14 4.51
CA VAL A 229 -4.15 6.24 5.28
C VAL A 229 -3.36 5.06 5.81
N ASN A 230 -2.47 4.48 5.00
CA ASN A 230 -1.57 3.42 5.46
C ASN A 230 -0.67 3.92 6.59
N ASP A 231 -0.01 5.09 6.44
CA ASP A 231 0.88 5.65 7.46
C ASP A 231 0.15 5.99 8.79
N ILE A 232 -1.12 6.40 8.73
CA ILE A 232 -1.95 6.62 9.93
C ILE A 232 -2.27 5.28 10.61
N LEU A 233 -2.77 4.31 9.84
CA LEU A 233 -3.22 3.01 10.37
C LEU A 233 -2.05 2.08 10.76
N SER A 234 -0.85 2.32 10.22
CA SER A 234 0.37 1.58 10.56
C SER A 234 1.14 2.18 11.73
N PHE A 235 0.89 3.44 12.09
CA PHE A 235 1.65 4.14 13.13
C PHE A 235 1.74 3.36 14.45
N TYR A 236 0.64 2.74 14.90
CA TYR A 236 0.63 1.98 16.16
C TYR A 236 1.59 0.78 16.14
N LYS A 237 1.60 -0.01 15.06
CA LYS A 237 2.53 -1.16 14.95
C LYS A 237 3.99 -0.70 14.87
N GLU A 238 4.24 0.46 14.26
CA GLU A 238 5.57 1.04 14.06
C GLU A 238 6.15 1.55 15.38
N GLU A 239 5.33 2.24 16.17
CA GLU A 239 5.68 2.69 17.52
C GLU A 239 6.02 1.52 18.44
N LEU A 240 5.24 0.44 18.36
CA LEU A 240 5.51 -0.79 19.12
C LEU A 240 6.82 -1.47 18.68
N ALA A 241 7.18 -1.37 17.40
CA ALA A 241 8.43 -1.89 16.85
C ALA A 241 9.62 -0.94 17.09
N GLY A 242 9.39 0.29 17.57
CA GLY A 242 10.42 1.30 17.76
C GLY A 242 10.99 1.85 16.45
N GLU A 243 10.20 1.79 15.37
CA GLU A 243 10.58 2.33 14.06
C GLU A 243 10.60 3.86 14.10
N THR A 244 11.71 4.48 13.70
CA THR A 244 11.90 5.95 13.78
C THR A 244 12.12 6.64 12.43
N MET A 245 12.08 5.86 11.36
CA MET A 245 12.29 6.31 9.97
C MET A 245 11.01 6.14 9.13
N THR A 246 9.85 6.21 9.78
CA THR A 246 8.54 6.15 9.13
C THR A 246 8.08 7.53 8.68
N TYR A 247 7.08 7.59 7.80
CA TYR A 247 6.62 8.86 7.22
C TYR A 247 6.24 9.90 8.30
N VAL A 248 5.50 9.47 9.33
CA VAL A 248 5.09 10.32 10.46
C VAL A 248 6.31 10.85 11.21
N HIS A 249 7.27 9.99 11.53
CA HIS A 249 8.50 10.40 12.22
C HIS A 249 9.35 11.39 11.40
N MET A 250 9.43 11.19 10.09
CA MET A 250 10.13 12.13 9.20
C MET A 250 9.41 13.49 9.14
N ARG A 251 8.07 13.50 9.12
CA ARG A 251 7.27 14.75 9.25
C ARG A 251 7.49 15.43 10.60
N CYS A 252 7.55 14.69 11.70
CA CYS A 252 7.88 15.26 13.02
C CYS A 252 9.26 15.93 13.01
N LYS A 253 10.28 15.25 12.45
CA LYS A 253 11.66 15.76 12.36
C LYS A 253 11.77 17.03 11.50
N THR A 254 11.01 17.11 10.41
CA THR A 254 11.05 18.26 9.48
C THR A 254 10.24 19.46 9.96
N THR A 255 9.10 19.22 10.62
CA THR A 255 8.20 20.28 11.08
C THR A 255 8.42 20.70 12.54
N GLY A 256 9.11 19.89 13.33
CA GLY A 256 9.26 20.08 14.78
C GLY A 256 7.97 19.84 15.57
N LYS A 257 6.94 19.25 14.96
CA LYS A 257 5.64 18.97 15.60
C LYS A 257 5.66 17.62 16.32
N HIS A 258 4.76 17.49 17.30
CA HIS A 258 4.48 16.22 17.97
C HIS A 258 3.75 15.26 17.03
N ALA A 259 3.98 13.95 17.17
CA ALA A 259 3.41 12.92 16.28
C ALA A 259 1.87 12.94 16.26
N ALA A 260 1.21 13.13 17.40
CA ALA A 260 -0.25 13.26 17.45
C ALA A 260 -0.78 14.45 16.63
N GLN A 261 -0.06 15.57 16.62
CA GLN A 261 -0.41 16.72 15.81
C GLN A 261 -0.21 16.43 14.31
N VAL A 262 0.91 15.80 13.95
CA VAL A 262 1.19 15.39 12.56
C VAL A 262 0.13 14.43 12.03
N LEU A 263 -0.28 13.45 12.84
CA LEU A 263 -1.32 12.49 12.48
C LEU A 263 -2.68 13.17 12.26
N MET A 264 -3.09 14.11 13.13
CA MET A 264 -4.33 14.87 12.91
C MET A 264 -4.27 15.73 11.63
N GLU A 265 -3.13 16.36 11.34
CA GLU A 265 -2.94 17.08 10.07
C GLU A 265 -3.03 16.14 8.86
N MET A 266 -2.51 14.91 8.97
CA MET A 266 -2.68 13.89 7.93
C MET A 266 -4.14 13.45 7.77
N VAL A 267 -4.93 13.37 8.85
CA VAL A 267 -6.38 13.09 8.77
C VAL A 267 -7.10 14.20 8.00
N GLU A 268 -6.76 15.47 8.24
CA GLU A 268 -7.31 16.60 7.48
C GLU A 268 -6.92 16.51 5.98
N GLU A 269 -5.65 16.21 5.69
CA GLU A 269 -5.18 15.99 4.31
C GLU A 269 -5.93 14.84 3.61
N VAL A 270 -6.21 13.75 4.33
CA VAL A 270 -7.00 12.61 3.83
C VAL A 270 -8.43 13.04 3.52
N GLY A 271 -9.07 13.83 4.39
CA GLY A 271 -10.42 14.37 4.13
C GLY A 271 -10.46 15.26 2.88
N ASP A 272 -9.46 16.11 2.69
CA ASP A 272 -9.33 16.95 1.50
C ASP A 272 -9.13 16.11 0.22
N LEU A 273 -8.33 15.04 0.29
CA LEU A 273 -8.12 14.09 -0.81
C LEU A 273 -9.42 13.35 -1.17
N HIS A 274 -10.10 12.78 -0.18
CA HIS A 274 -11.41 12.13 -0.35
C HIS A 274 -12.40 13.06 -1.05
N GLY A 275 -12.52 14.30 -0.57
CA GLY A 275 -13.42 15.30 -1.16
C GLY A 275 -13.10 15.63 -2.62
N ARG A 276 -11.81 15.80 -2.96
CA ARG A 276 -11.39 16.07 -4.35
C ARG A 276 -11.60 14.89 -5.28
N ILE A 277 -11.31 13.67 -4.84
CA ILE A 277 -11.53 12.45 -5.62
C ILE A 277 -13.03 12.31 -5.92
N SER A 278 -13.87 12.36 -4.88
CA SER A 278 -15.33 12.26 -5.01
C SER A 278 -15.92 13.34 -5.94
N ALA A 279 -15.46 14.58 -5.82
CA ALA A 279 -15.92 15.67 -6.70
C ALA A 279 -15.44 15.50 -8.15
N THR A 280 -14.22 15.01 -8.37
CA THR A 280 -13.68 14.81 -9.72
C THR A 280 -14.37 13.64 -10.44
N LEU A 281 -14.82 12.64 -9.69
CA LEU A 281 -15.59 11.51 -10.22
C LEU A 281 -17.10 11.80 -10.33
N GLU A 282 -17.56 13.01 -9.96
CA GLU A 282 -18.95 13.42 -10.08
C GLU A 282 -19.39 13.38 -11.55
N GLY A 283 -20.21 12.39 -11.91
CA GLY A 283 -20.64 12.13 -13.29
C GLY A 283 -20.02 10.89 -13.94
N HIS A 284 -19.03 10.26 -13.30
CA HIS A 284 -18.40 9.01 -13.74
C HIS A 284 -18.80 7.85 -12.81
N SER A 285 -20.07 7.41 -12.88
CA SER A 285 -20.66 6.49 -11.89
C SER A 285 -19.88 5.21 -11.64
N GLU A 286 -19.33 4.59 -12.69
CA GLU A 286 -18.57 3.34 -12.54
C GLU A 286 -17.17 3.56 -11.96
N ALA A 287 -16.55 4.73 -12.21
CA ALA A 287 -15.27 5.10 -11.59
C ALA A 287 -15.48 5.47 -10.12
N SER A 288 -16.55 6.20 -9.80
CA SER A 288 -16.94 6.52 -8.41
C SER A 288 -17.16 5.24 -7.60
N LYS A 289 -17.91 4.28 -8.11
CA LYS A 289 -18.10 2.97 -7.43
C LYS A 289 -16.79 2.23 -7.22
N ALA A 290 -15.88 2.25 -8.20
CA ALA A 290 -14.58 1.60 -8.07
C ALA A 290 -13.72 2.26 -6.99
N TRP A 291 -13.78 3.59 -6.89
CA TRP A 291 -13.17 4.34 -5.79
C TRP A 291 -13.78 3.97 -4.45
N ASP A 292 -15.12 3.97 -4.32
CA ASP A 292 -15.80 3.64 -3.07
C ASP A 292 -15.42 2.24 -2.56
N VAL A 293 -15.30 1.26 -3.46
CA VAL A 293 -14.88 -0.10 -3.11
C VAL A 293 -13.41 -0.12 -2.67
N LEU A 294 -12.52 0.56 -3.41
CA LEU A 294 -11.10 0.63 -3.03
C LEU A 294 -10.94 1.32 -1.66
N GLU A 295 -11.56 2.47 -1.46
CA GLU A 295 -11.44 3.28 -0.24
C GLU A 295 -11.87 2.49 1.00
N ASN A 296 -13.09 1.95 0.98
CA ASN A 296 -13.65 1.22 2.11
C ASN A 296 -12.95 -0.14 2.27
N GLY A 297 -12.63 -0.81 1.18
CA GLY A 297 -11.87 -2.07 1.19
C GLY A 297 -10.49 -1.91 1.81
N PHE A 298 -9.79 -0.83 1.46
CA PHE A 298 -8.45 -0.52 1.97
C PHE A 298 -8.45 -0.32 3.48
N ILE A 299 -9.38 0.50 4.00
CA ILE A 299 -9.52 0.71 5.44
C ILE A 299 -9.91 -0.60 6.13
N ALA A 300 -10.94 -1.29 5.63
CA ALA A 300 -11.42 -2.54 6.21
C ALA A 300 -10.30 -3.58 6.35
N TRP A 301 -9.44 -3.70 5.35
CA TRP A 301 -8.29 -4.61 5.39
C TRP A 301 -7.33 -4.26 6.52
N HIS A 302 -7.00 -2.97 6.71
CA HIS A 302 -6.13 -2.53 7.80
C HIS A 302 -6.73 -2.82 9.18
N LEU A 303 -8.04 -2.60 9.35
CA LEU A 303 -8.74 -2.87 10.60
C LEU A 303 -8.80 -4.37 10.91
N SER A 304 -8.98 -5.21 9.88
CA SER A 304 -9.17 -6.65 10.03
C SER A 304 -7.89 -7.47 10.16
N ILE A 305 -6.76 -7.05 9.57
CA ILE A 305 -5.55 -7.88 9.59
C ILE A 305 -4.71 -7.69 10.86
N LYS A 306 -4.20 -8.81 11.39
CA LYS A 306 -3.39 -8.84 12.61
C LYS A 306 -2.09 -8.01 12.53
N ARG A 307 -1.59 -7.73 11.31
CA ARG A 307 -0.32 -6.98 11.09
C ARG A 307 -0.34 -5.61 11.77
N TYR A 308 -1.47 -4.91 11.79
CA TYR A 308 -1.56 -3.53 12.29
C TYR A 308 -1.90 -3.42 13.78
N LYS A 309 -2.30 -4.53 14.42
CA LYS A 309 -2.62 -4.60 15.86
C LYS A 309 -3.72 -3.62 16.32
N LEU A 310 -4.57 -3.14 15.39
CA LEU A 310 -5.63 -2.16 15.70
C LEU A 310 -6.73 -2.72 16.61
N VAL A 311 -6.83 -4.05 16.72
CA VAL A 311 -7.65 -4.73 17.72
C VAL A 311 -7.29 -4.35 19.16
N GLU A 312 -6.02 -4.03 19.43
CA GLU A 312 -5.57 -3.58 20.76
C GLU A 312 -6.08 -2.16 21.09
N LEU A 313 -6.48 -1.40 20.06
CA LEU A 313 -7.11 -0.09 20.14
C LEU A 313 -8.64 -0.15 20.04
N GLY A 314 -9.23 -1.35 19.99
CA GLY A 314 -10.68 -1.55 19.92
C GLY A 314 -11.30 -1.43 18.52
N PHE A 315 -10.50 -1.49 17.45
CA PHE A 315 -11.00 -1.51 16.07
C PHE A 315 -11.01 -2.92 15.49
N HIS A 316 -12.03 -3.23 14.70
CA HIS A 316 -12.30 -4.56 14.10
C HIS A 316 -12.72 -4.42 12.64
#